data_AF-A0A537ZZY7-F1
#
_entry.id   AF-A0A537ZZY7-F1
#
_cell.length_a   1.000
_cell.length_b   1.000
_cell.length_c   1.000
_cell.angle_alpha   90.00
_cell.angle_beta   90.00
_cell.angle_gamma   90.00
#
_symmetry.space_group_name_H-M   'P 1'
#
loop_
_entity.id
_entity.type
_entity.pdbx_description
1 polymer ?
#
loop_
_entity_poly.entity_id
_entity_poly.type
_entity_poly.pdbx_seq_one_letter_code
_entity_poly.pdbx_strand_id
1 'polypeptide(L)'
;MTDRLRPLWNFDDLDTSERRFSKQLAQETIPAGRAEVLTQLARVEGLRGNFEGCARLLDEAEPLAGDDAAANIRLELERGRMYRSTGDREAAFPLFKDAFARAVEAGERYLAGDAAHMCAISIEDRALQEEWTQRGLDEGDPYWAGPLYNNLGVAHSEAGDHERALELFELALAARLRDPENQQAIEWAREAVEEEKKLLVEA
;
A
#
# COMPACT_ATOMS: atom_id res chain seq x y z
N MET A 1 7.31 14.57 1.75
CA MET A 1 8.27 13.96 2.69
C MET A 1 7.96 12.49 2.69
N THR A 2 8.96 11.63 2.57
CA THR A 2 8.75 10.19 2.70
C THR A 2 8.22 9.88 4.09
N ASP A 3 7.29 8.94 4.18
CA ASP A 3 6.73 8.49 5.45
C ASP A 3 7.82 8.05 6.45
N ARG A 4 7.66 8.41 7.72
CA ARG A 4 8.67 8.18 8.77
C ARG A 4 8.96 6.70 9.03
N LEU A 5 7.99 5.82 8.77
CA LEU A 5 8.10 4.38 9.01
C LEU A 5 8.53 3.61 7.75
N ARG A 6 8.38 4.19 6.56
CA ARG A 6 8.74 3.55 5.29
C ARG A 6 10.20 3.07 5.22
N PRO A 7 11.22 3.79 5.73
CA PRO A 7 12.61 3.30 5.71
C PRO A 7 12.87 2.06 6.58
N LEU A 8 11.97 1.73 7.50
CA LEU A 8 12.11 0.56 8.37
C LEU A 8 11.74 -0.73 7.64
N TRP A 9 10.92 -0.64 6.59
CA TRP A 9 10.47 -1.79 5.79
C TRP A 9 11.55 -2.35 4.85
N ASN A 10 11.68 -3.67 4.90
CA ASN A 10 12.19 -4.52 3.84
C ASN A 10 11.15 -5.64 3.62
N PHE A 11 10.40 -5.57 2.52
CA PHE A 11 9.32 -6.54 2.25
C PHE A 11 9.84 -7.95 1.92
N ASP A 12 11.11 -8.08 1.51
CA ASP A 12 11.76 -9.37 1.28
C ASP A 12 12.35 -9.98 2.56
N ASP A 13 12.42 -9.20 3.65
CA ASP A 13 12.96 -9.62 4.94
C ASP A 13 12.10 -9.06 6.08
N LEU A 14 11.00 -9.77 6.34
CA LEU A 14 10.04 -9.42 7.39
C LEU A 14 10.68 -9.47 8.80
N ASP A 15 11.64 -10.36 9.04
CA ASP A 15 12.33 -10.46 10.33
C ASP A 15 13.20 -9.24 10.61
N THR A 16 13.89 -8.71 9.60
CA THR A 16 14.63 -7.45 9.73
C THR A 16 13.69 -6.27 9.93
N SER A 17 12.56 -6.24 9.21
CA SER A 17 11.54 -5.20 9.39
C SER A 17 10.98 -5.21 10.81
N GLU A 18 10.60 -6.38 11.33
CA GLU A 18 10.10 -6.56 12.69
C GLU A 18 11.11 -6.09 13.74
N ARG A 19 12.39 -6.46 13.61
CA ARG A 19 13.44 -6.01 14.54
C ARG A 19 13.58 -4.48 14.53
N ARG A 20 13.49 -3.85 13.35
CA ARG A 20 13.55 -2.39 13.21
C ARG A 20 12.34 -1.72 13.87
N PHE A 21 11.13 -2.22 13.64
CA PHE A 21 9.92 -1.71 14.28
C PHE A 21 9.92 -1.93 15.79
N SER A 22 10.36 -3.09 16.28
CA SER A 22 10.48 -3.35 17.72
C SER A 22 11.46 -2.37 18.39
N LYS A 23 12.58 -2.07 17.73
CA LYS A 23 13.52 -1.04 18.19
C LYS A 23 12.89 0.35 18.17
N GLN A 24 12.15 0.70 17.13
CA GLN A 24 11.43 1.97 17.04
C GLN A 24 10.39 2.10 18.16
N LEU A 25 9.59 1.05 18.39
CA LEU A 25 8.56 1.01 19.44
C LEU A 25 9.13 1.27 20.84
N ALA A 26 10.35 0.78 21.11
CA ALA A 26 11.05 1.03 22.37
C ALA A 26 11.52 2.48 22.55
N GLN A 27 11.62 3.25 21.46
CA GLN A 27 12.02 4.65 21.45
C GLN A 27 10.82 5.62 21.45
N GLU A 28 9.63 5.14 21.07
CA GLU A 28 8.41 5.94 21.04
C GLU A 28 7.93 6.31 22.45
N THR A 29 7.96 7.62 22.74
CA THR A 29 7.49 8.20 24.01
C THR A 29 6.09 8.79 23.91
N ILE A 30 5.58 8.99 22.69
CA ILE A 30 4.25 9.55 22.42
C ILE A 30 3.27 8.40 22.11
N PRO A 31 2.08 8.33 22.73
CA PRO A 31 1.10 7.27 22.48
C PRO A 31 0.77 7.06 20.99
N ALA A 32 0.46 8.13 20.25
CA ALA A 32 0.18 8.06 18.83
C ALA A 32 1.36 7.47 18.02
N GLY A 33 2.59 7.89 18.35
CA GLY A 33 3.79 7.35 17.72
C GLY A 33 3.98 5.84 17.96
N ARG A 34 3.61 5.36 19.17
CA ARG A 34 3.56 3.92 19.50
C ARG A 34 2.49 3.20 18.69
N ALA A 35 1.29 3.78 18.59
CA ALA A 35 0.17 3.22 17.83
C ALA A 35 0.57 3.00 16.36
N GLU A 36 1.15 4.01 15.71
CA GLU A 36 1.63 3.87 14.33
C GLU A 36 2.62 2.70 14.18
N VAL A 37 3.59 2.54 15.09
CA VAL A 37 4.57 1.43 14.99
C VAL A 37 3.91 0.07 15.23
N LEU A 38 2.96 -0.02 16.18
CA LEU A 38 2.18 -1.23 16.42
C LEU A 38 1.37 -1.65 15.18
N THR A 39 0.79 -0.72 14.42
CA THR A 39 0.13 -1.05 13.15
C THR A 39 1.11 -1.66 12.14
N GLN A 40 2.36 -1.22 12.10
CA GLN A 40 3.36 -1.79 11.20
C GLN A 40 3.81 -3.18 11.63
N LEU A 41 3.90 -3.45 12.94
CA LEU A 41 4.10 -4.80 13.45
C LEU A 41 2.88 -5.69 13.13
N ALA A 42 1.66 -5.16 13.23
CA ALA A 42 0.46 -5.87 12.83
C ALA A 42 0.48 -6.24 11.33
N ARG A 43 0.98 -5.34 10.48
CA ARG A 43 1.21 -5.61 9.05
C ARG A 43 2.19 -6.75 8.82
N VAL A 44 3.30 -6.80 9.58
CA VAL A 44 4.27 -7.92 9.52
C VAL A 44 3.57 -9.24 9.83
N GLU A 45 2.80 -9.29 10.93
CA GLU A 45 2.06 -10.49 11.32
C GLU A 45 1.02 -10.89 10.26
N GLY A 46 0.31 -9.92 9.68
CA GLY A 46 -0.63 -10.15 8.57
C GLY A 46 0.05 -10.74 7.33
N LEU A 47 1.24 -10.25 6.96
CA LEU A 47 2.03 -10.79 5.84
C LEU A 47 2.54 -12.22 6.10
N ARG A 48 2.76 -12.58 7.37
CA ARG A 48 3.08 -13.95 7.80
C ARG A 48 1.84 -14.86 7.90
N GLY A 49 0.64 -14.32 7.69
CA GLY A 49 -0.62 -15.04 7.89
C GLY A 49 -1.03 -15.23 9.35
N ASN A 50 -0.33 -14.60 10.30
CA ASN A 50 -0.71 -14.61 11.72
C ASN A 50 -1.76 -13.53 12.00
N PHE A 51 -2.99 -13.76 11.55
CA PHE A 51 -4.07 -12.79 11.70
C PHE A 51 -4.51 -12.57 13.15
N GLU A 52 -4.33 -13.57 14.02
CA GLU A 52 -4.57 -13.41 15.45
C GLU A 52 -3.55 -12.44 16.09
N GLY A 53 -2.26 -12.57 15.71
CA GLY A 53 -1.22 -11.62 16.11
C GLY A 53 -1.46 -10.21 15.57
N CYS A 54 -1.85 -10.12 14.30
CA CYS A 54 -2.26 -8.86 13.66
C CYS A 54 -3.38 -8.17 14.46
N ALA A 55 -4.49 -8.89 14.73
CA ALA A 55 -5.62 -8.34 15.48
C ALA A 55 -5.22 -7.85 16.88
N ARG A 56 -4.46 -8.64 17.65
CA ARG A 56 -4.01 -8.24 18.99
C ARG A 56 -3.19 -6.95 18.98
N LEU A 57 -2.30 -6.78 18.00
CA LEU A 57 -1.48 -5.58 17.87
C LEU A 57 -2.32 -4.35 17.48
N LEU A 58 -3.33 -4.52 16.63
CA LEU A 58 -4.26 -3.44 16.28
C LEU A 58 -5.13 -3.03 17.47
N ASP A 59 -5.59 -3.98 18.27
CA ASP A 59 -6.38 -3.71 19.47
C ASP A 59 -5.52 -3.03 20.57
N GLU A 60 -4.21 -3.31 20.63
CA GLU A 60 -3.27 -2.57 21.50
C GLU A 60 -3.04 -1.13 21.00
N ALA A 61 -2.96 -0.94 19.68
CA ALA A 61 -2.71 0.36 19.05
C ALA A 61 -3.90 1.32 19.14
N GLU A 62 -5.13 0.82 19.05
CA GLU A 62 -6.35 1.62 19.01
C GLU A 62 -6.51 2.62 20.17
N PRO A 63 -6.41 2.25 21.45
CA PRO A 63 -6.51 3.21 22.55
C PRO A 63 -5.33 4.20 22.60
N LEU A 64 -4.20 3.87 21.98
CA LEU A 64 -3.00 4.72 21.95
C LEU A 64 -3.06 5.78 20.84
N ALA A 65 -3.83 5.52 19.78
CA ALA A 65 -4.02 6.45 18.66
C ALA A 65 -4.74 7.74 19.12
N GLY A 66 -5.75 7.61 19.99
CA GLY A 66 -6.59 8.75 20.37
C GLY A 66 -7.18 9.44 19.15
N ASP A 67 -7.07 10.76 19.08
CA ASP A 67 -7.53 11.57 17.93
C ASP A 67 -6.44 11.81 16.87
N ASP A 68 -5.28 11.15 16.98
CA ASP A 68 -4.17 11.36 16.02
C ASP A 68 -4.53 10.80 14.64
N ALA A 69 -4.45 11.66 13.62
CA ALA A 69 -4.89 11.31 12.28
C ALA A 69 -4.04 10.18 11.67
N ALA A 70 -2.71 10.28 11.73
CA ALA A 70 -1.80 9.31 11.11
C ALA A 70 -1.95 7.91 11.74
N ALA A 71 -2.06 7.85 13.07
CA ALA A 71 -2.30 6.59 13.79
C ALA A 71 -3.64 5.95 13.39
N ASN A 72 -4.73 6.74 13.34
CA ASN A 72 -6.06 6.24 12.97
C ASN A 72 -6.13 5.78 11.51
N ILE A 73 -5.51 6.53 10.58
CA ILE A 73 -5.44 6.13 9.16
C ILE A 73 -4.71 4.78 9.02
N ARG A 74 -3.61 4.57 9.74
CA ARG A 74 -2.88 3.30 9.72
C ARG A 74 -3.67 2.16 10.33
N LEU A 75 -4.40 2.40 11.42
CA LEU A 75 -5.29 1.40 12.01
C LEU A 75 -6.33 0.92 11.00
N GLU A 76 -7.01 1.86 10.32
CA GLU A 76 -8.00 1.55 9.30
C GLU A 76 -7.37 0.77 8.13
N LEU A 77 -6.19 1.18 7.65
CA LEU A 77 -5.45 0.48 6.60
C LEU A 77 -5.11 -0.97 6.98
N GLU A 78 -4.57 -1.19 8.17
CA GLU A 78 -4.12 -2.52 8.57
C GLU A 78 -5.30 -3.43 8.96
N ARG A 79 -6.37 -2.90 9.55
CA ARG A 79 -7.65 -3.63 9.73
C ARG A 79 -8.22 -4.03 8.36
N GLY A 80 -8.25 -3.12 7.39
CA GLY A 80 -8.72 -3.39 6.04
C GLY A 80 -7.89 -4.48 5.35
N ARG A 81 -6.56 -4.44 5.46
CA ARG A 81 -5.67 -5.49 4.92
C ARG A 81 -5.94 -6.85 5.55
N MET A 82 -6.18 -6.89 6.87
CA MET A 82 -6.52 -8.14 7.56
C MET A 82 -7.83 -8.74 7.01
N TYR A 83 -8.89 -7.94 6.86
CA TYR A 83 -10.15 -8.40 6.27
C TYR A 83 -9.97 -8.89 4.83
N ARG A 84 -9.27 -8.11 3.99
CA ARG A 84 -8.98 -8.51 2.60
C ARG A 84 -8.23 -9.84 2.53
N SER A 85 -7.19 -10.01 3.34
CA SER A 85 -6.36 -11.22 3.34
C SER A 85 -7.07 -12.45 3.90
N THR A 86 -8.09 -12.25 4.73
CA THR A 86 -8.96 -13.34 5.24
C THR A 86 -10.16 -13.61 4.34
N GLY A 87 -10.29 -12.89 3.21
CA GLY A 87 -11.31 -13.11 2.18
C GLY A 87 -12.52 -12.19 2.26
N ASP A 88 -12.60 -11.33 3.28
CA ASP A 88 -13.71 -10.40 3.48
C ASP A 88 -13.44 -9.05 2.80
N ARG A 89 -13.57 -9.03 1.48
CA ARG A 89 -13.37 -7.80 0.68
C ARG A 89 -14.44 -6.74 0.95
N GLU A 90 -15.67 -7.17 1.26
CA GLU A 90 -16.78 -6.27 1.55
C GLU A 90 -16.53 -5.46 2.84
N ALA A 91 -15.97 -6.09 3.88
CA ALA A 91 -15.56 -5.39 5.10
C ALA A 91 -14.29 -4.54 4.91
N ALA A 92 -13.39 -4.93 4.01
CA ALA A 92 -12.12 -4.25 3.79
C ALA A 92 -12.28 -2.89 3.09
N PHE A 93 -13.09 -2.82 2.03
CA PHE A 93 -13.16 -1.63 1.17
C PHE A 93 -13.62 -0.34 1.89
N PRO A 94 -14.65 -0.36 2.76
CA PRO A 94 -15.04 0.83 3.52
C PRO A 94 -13.90 1.39 4.37
N LEU A 95 -13.09 0.52 4.99
CA LEU A 95 -11.95 0.95 5.81
C LEU A 95 -10.89 1.66 4.99
N PHE A 96 -10.58 1.17 3.78
CA PHE A 96 -9.64 1.86 2.89
C PHE A 96 -10.17 3.19 2.39
N LYS A 97 -11.47 3.27 2.10
CA LYS A 97 -12.12 4.50 1.64
C LYS A 97 -12.13 5.57 2.74
N ASP A 98 -12.42 5.18 3.98
CA ASP A 98 -12.42 6.09 5.13
C ASP A 98 -10.98 6.55 5.45
N ALA A 99 -10.02 5.62 5.41
CA ALA A 99 -8.59 5.94 5.55
C ALA A 99 -8.12 6.94 4.50
N PHE A 100 -8.56 6.79 3.24
CA PHE A 100 -8.25 7.74 2.17
C PHE A 100 -8.81 9.13 2.48
N ALA A 101 -10.09 9.22 2.84
CA ALA A 101 -10.74 10.49 3.14
C ALA A 101 -10.03 11.24 4.28
N ARG A 102 -9.72 10.52 5.37
CA ARG A 102 -8.96 11.07 6.50
C ARG A 102 -7.55 11.49 6.11
N ALA A 103 -6.85 10.70 5.29
CA ALA A 103 -5.51 11.02 4.85
C ALA A 103 -5.47 12.29 3.98
N VAL A 104 -6.46 12.46 3.11
CA VAL A 104 -6.62 13.70 2.33
C VAL A 104 -6.90 14.90 3.25
N GLU A 105 -7.84 14.75 4.19
CA GLU A 105 -8.17 15.81 5.15
C GLU A 105 -6.98 16.22 6.02
N ALA A 106 -6.18 15.25 6.46
CA ALA A 106 -4.99 15.48 7.29
C ALA A 106 -3.75 15.92 6.49
N GLY A 107 -3.79 15.88 5.15
CA GLY A 107 -2.63 16.15 4.30
C GLY A 107 -1.56 15.05 4.34
N GLU A 108 -1.91 13.86 4.79
CA GLU A 108 -1.03 12.68 4.89
C GLU A 108 -0.88 11.98 3.53
N ARG A 109 -0.22 12.66 2.59
CA ARG A 109 -0.13 12.24 1.17
C ARG A 109 0.40 10.82 0.97
N TYR A 110 1.37 10.39 1.78
CA TYR A 110 1.88 9.03 1.67
C TYR A 110 0.80 8.00 2.06
N LEU A 111 0.02 8.26 3.12
CA LEU A 111 -1.05 7.36 3.53
C LEU A 111 -2.26 7.45 2.61
N ALA A 112 -2.54 8.62 2.01
CA ALA A 112 -3.57 8.77 0.98
C ALA A 112 -3.26 7.91 -0.24
N GLY A 113 -2.00 7.90 -0.70
CA GLY A 113 -1.55 7.02 -1.76
C GLY A 113 -1.69 5.53 -1.41
N ASP A 114 -1.37 5.14 -0.17
CA ASP A 114 -1.55 3.75 0.29
C ASP A 114 -3.03 3.35 0.31
N ALA A 115 -3.89 4.21 0.86
CA ALA A 115 -5.32 3.97 0.95
C ALA A 115 -6.00 3.88 -0.42
N ALA A 116 -5.64 4.76 -1.36
CA ALA A 116 -6.12 4.70 -2.73
C ALA A 116 -5.67 3.42 -3.44
N HIS A 117 -4.40 3.05 -3.29
CA HIS A 117 -3.86 1.79 -3.80
C HIS A 117 -4.62 0.58 -3.24
N MET A 118 -4.93 0.60 -1.94
CA MET A 118 -5.70 -0.47 -1.29
C MET A 118 -7.15 -0.51 -1.75
N CYS A 119 -7.79 0.63 -2.00
CA CYS A 119 -9.10 0.68 -2.63
C CYS A 119 -9.07 0.01 -4.01
N ALA A 120 -8.11 0.40 -4.87
CA ALA A 120 -7.99 -0.12 -6.24
C ALA A 120 -7.84 -1.65 -6.29
N ILE A 121 -7.05 -2.26 -5.40
CA ILE A 121 -6.84 -3.73 -5.42
C ILE A 121 -7.89 -4.55 -4.65
N SER A 122 -8.95 -3.89 -4.18
CA SER A 122 -10.03 -4.52 -3.39
C SER A 122 -11.36 -4.59 -4.15
N ILE A 123 -11.37 -4.14 -5.39
CA ILE A 123 -12.53 -4.06 -6.29
C ILE A 123 -12.21 -4.78 -7.60
N GLU A 124 -13.23 -5.38 -8.20
CA GLU A 124 -13.13 -6.07 -9.50
C GLU A 124 -13.58 -5.18 -10.67
N ASP A 125 -14.37 -4.15 -10.40
CA ASP A 125 -14.84 -3.20 -11.41
C ASP A 125 -13.68 -2.32 -11.90
N ARG A 126 -13.36 -2.44 -13.19
CA ARG A 126 -12.22 -1.75 -13.80
C ARG A 126 -12.36 -0.23 -13.83
N ALA A 127 -13.56 0.31 -14.01
CA ALA A 127 -13.76 1.75 -13.99
C ALA A 127 -13.49 2.31 -12.58
N LEU A 128 -13.89 1.59 -11.54
CA LEU A 128 -13.57 1.96 -10.16
C LEU A 128 -12.07 1.78 -9.85
N GLN A 129 -11.40 0.77 -10.40
CA GLN A 129 -9.94 0.62 -10.27
C GLN A 129 -9.20 1.82 -10.86
N GLU A 130 -9.61 2.28 -12.04
CA GLU A 130 -9.09 3.48 -12.68
C GLU A 130 -9.36 4.74 -11.85
N GLU A 131 -10.58 4.88 -11.32
CA GLU A 131 -10.96 6.01 -10.48
C GLU A 131 -10.08 6.10 -9.22
N TRP A 132 -9.90 4.99 -8.50
CA TRP A 132 -9.06 4.95 -7.31
C TRP A 132 -7.58 5.12 -7.64
N THR A 133 -7.14 4.62 -8.79
CA THR A 133 -5.79 4.87 -9.31
C THR A 133 -5.56 6.37 -9.50
N GLN A 134 -6.48 7.06 -10.17
CA GLN A 134 -6.40 8.49 -10.40
C GLN A 134 -6.41 9.30 -9.10
N ARG A 135 -7.31 8.97 -8.16
CA ARG A 135 -7.35 9.60 -6.83
C ARG A 135 -6.02 9.48 -6.09
N GLY A 136 -5.37 8.33 -6.17
CA GLY A 136 -4.06 8.11 -5.57
C GLY A 136 -2.94 8.90 -6.25
N LEU A 137 -3.03 9.12 -7.56
CA LEU A 137 -2.08 9.95 -8.31
C LEU A 137 -2.23 11.44 -8.01
N ASP A 138 -3.46 11.91 -7.78
CA ASP A 138 -3.77 13.31 -7.53
C ASP A 138 -3.41 13.72 -6.09
N GLU A 139 -3.87 12.94 -5.11
CA GLU A 139 -3.73 13.28 -3.68
C GLU A 139 -2.47 12.66 -3.04
N GLY A 140 -2.02 11.53 -3.57
CA GLY A 140 -0.95 10.73 -2.97
C GLY A 140 0.44 11.34 -3.10
N ASP A 141 1.38 10.77 -2.35
CA ASP A 141 2.81 11.02 -2.55
C ASP A 141 3.27 10.42 -3.91
N PRO A 142 4.13 11.12 -4.68
CA PRO A 142 4.60 10.65 -5.99
C PRO A 142 5.23 9.24 -6.01
N TYR A 143 5.69 8.74 -4.85
CA TYR A 143 6.12 7.35 -4.66
C TYR A 143 5.07 6.34 -5.14
N TRP A 144 3.78 6.61 -4.87
CA TRP A 144 2.69 5.68 -5.14
C TRP A 144 2.33 5.52 -6.61
N ALA A 145 2.79 6.42 -7.49
CA ALA A 145 2.54 6.31 -8.92
C ALA A 145 3.03 4.96 -9.49
N GLY A 146 4.20 4.47 -9.05
CA GLY A 146 4.72 3.18 -9.50
C GLY A 146 3.78 2.00 -9.16
N PRO A 147 3.48 1.75 -7.87
CA PRO A 147 2.51 0.73 -7.47
C PRO A 147 1.12 0.87 -8.09
N LEU A 148 0.58 2.10 -8.16
CA LEU A 148 -0.76 2.36 -8.69
C LEU A 148 -0.87 1.99 -10.17
N TYR A 149 0.05 2.48 -11.02
CA TYR A 149 0.06 2.14 -12.44
C TYR A 149 0.32 0.65 -12.66
N ASN A 150 1.22 0.04 -11.88
CA ASN A 150 1.52 -1.38 -12.00
C ASN A 150 0.28 -2.25 -11.78
N ASN A 151 -0.49 -2.01 -10.73
CA ASN A 151 -1.66 -2.83 -10.43
C ASN A 151 -2.78 -2.65 -11.46
N LEU A 152 -2.98 -1.42 -11.94
CA LEU A 152 -3.93 -1.17 -13.01
C LEU A 152 -3.47 -1.85 -14.31
N GLY A 153 -2.17 -1.85 -14.61
CA GLY A 153 -1.57 -2.56 -15.74
C GLY A 153 -1.82 -4.07 -15.67
N VAL A 154 -1.60 -4.69 -14.50
CA VAL A 154 -1.95 -6.10 -14.26
C VAL A 154 -3.41 -6.37 -14.55
N ALA A 155 -4.34 -5.54 -14.05
CA ALA A 155 -5.77 -5.72 -14.28
C ALA A 155 -6.20 -5.62 -15.75
N HIS A 156 -5.51 -4.80 -16.55
CA HIS A 156 -5.72 -4.71 -18.01
C HIS A 156 -5.11 -5.91 -18.74
N SER A 157 -3.90 -6.34 -18.35
CA SER A 157 -3.22 -7.51 -18.92
C SER A 157 -4.02 -8.79 -18.72
N GLU A 158 -4.53 -9.03 -17.49
CA GLU A 158 -5.39 -10.16 -17.15
C GLU A 158 -6.72 -10.16 -17.95
N ALA A 159 -7.15 -9.00 -18.42
CA ALA A 159 -8.34 -8.85 -19.27
C ALA A 159 -8.05 -8.97 -20.77
N GLY A 160 -6.78 -9.14 -21.16
CA GLY A 160 -6.33 -9.22 -22.55
C GLY A 160 -6.19 -7.86 -23.24
N ASP A 161 -6.31 -6.74 -22.51
CA ASP A 161 -6.06 -5.40 -23.04
C ASP A 161 -4.56 -5.07 -22.98
N HIS A 162 -3.79 -5.78 -23.79
CA HIS A 162 -2.33 -5.75 -23.75
C HIS A 162 -1.75 -4.39 -24.16
N GLU A 163 -2.43 -3.65 -25.04
CA GLU A 163 -2.04 -2.28 -25.41
C GLU A 163 -2.12 -1.36 -24.20
N ARG A 164 -3.25 -1.35 -23.50
CA ARG A 164 -3.44 -0.50 -22.32
C ARG A 164 -2.55 -0.92 -21.15
N ALA A 165 -2.38 -2.23 -20.95
CA ALA A 165 -1.48 -2.77 -19.94
C ALA A 165 -0.03 -2.30 -20.14
N LEU A 166 0.46 -2.35 -21.39
CA LEU A 166 1.82 -1.91 -21.72
C LEU A 166 2.01 -0.42 -21.41
N GLU A 167 1.08 0.44 -21.81
CA GLU A 167 1.13 1.87 -21.47
C GLU A 167 1.24 2.10 -19.96
N LEU A 168 0.46 1.36 -19.17
CA LEU A 168 0.44 1.46 -17.71
C LEU A 168 1.75 0.95 -17.09
N PHE A 169 2.31 -0.15 -17.58
CA PHE A 169 3.61 -0.63 -17.11
C PHE A 169 4.75 0.33 -17.46
N GLU A 170 4.70 0.97 -18.63
CA GLU A 170 5.66 2.02 -18.99
C GLU A 170 5.55 3.24 -18.08
N LEU A 171 4.34 3.66 -17.73
CA LEU A 171 4.10 4.73 -16.73
C LEU A 171 4.60 4.32 -15.33
N ALA A 172 4.39 3.06 -14.93
CA ALA A 172 4.92 2.53 -13.68
C ALA A 172 6.45 2.56 -13.66
N LEU A 173 7.10 2.12 -14.74
CA LEU A 173 8.55 2.16 -14.90
C LEU A 173 9.07 3.61 -14.87
N ALA A 174 8.45 4.53 -15.60
CA ALA A 174 8.81 5.95 -15.59
C ALA A 174 8.71 6.54 -14.17
N ALA A 175 7.71 6.14 -13.39
CA ALA A 175 7.59 6.54 -11.99
C ALA A 175 8.71 5.97 -11.11
N ARG A 176 9.08 4.69 -11.26
CA ARG A 176 10.18 4.06 -10.50
C ARG A 176 11.54 4.67 -10.84
N LEU A 177 11.77 5.06 -12.10
CA LEU A 177 13.03 5.70 -12.52
C LEU A 177 13.28 7.07 -11.85
N ARG A 178 12.27 7.69 -11.24
CA ARG A 178 12.44 8.91 -10.43
C ARG A 178 13.07 8.63 -9.06
N ASP A 179 13.07 7.38 -8.60
CA ASP A 179 13.69 6.92 -7.37
C ASP A 179 14.75 5.86 -7.68
N PRO A 180 15.96 6.28 -8.13
CA PRO A 180 17.01 5.36 -8.56
C PRO A 180 17.61 4.54 -7.42
N GLU A 181 17.29 4.82 -6.15
CA GLU A 181 17.80 4.03 -5.03
C GLU A 181 17.09 2.68 -4.91
N ASN A 182 15.88 2.57 -5.45
CA ASN A 182 15.10 1.33 -5.45
C ASN A 182 15.31 0.51 -6.73
N GLN A 183 16.54 0.01 -6.92
CA GLN A 183 16.94 -0.75 -8.12
C GLN A 183 16.03 -1.96 -8.39
N GLN A 184 15.68 -2.71 -7.35
CA GLN A 184 14.82 -3.88 -7.45
C GLN A 184 13.43 -3.52 -8.03
N ALA A 185 12.83 -2.43 -7.56
CA ALA A 185 11.56 -1.97 -8.11
C ALA A 185 11.64 -1.55 -9.58
N ILE A 186 12.77 -0.99 -10.00
CA ILE A 186 13.02 -0.62 -11.40
C ILE A 186 13.16 -1.90 -12.25
N GLU A 187 13.86 -2.91 -11.74
CA GLU A 187 14.01 -4.21 -12.40
C GLU A 187 12.67 -4.89 -12.60
N TRP A 188 11.84 -5.02 -11.55
CA TRP A 188 10.48 -5.57 -11.68
C TRP A 188 9.61 -4.80 -12.67
N ALA A 189 9.68 -3.46 -12.68
CA ALA A 189 8.92 -2.66 -13.64
C ALA A 189 9.42 -2.85 -15.09
N ARG A 190 10.72 -3.07 -15.30
CA ARG A 190 11.28 -3.41 -16.63
C ARG A 190 10.81 -4.80 -17.07
N GLU A 191 10.84 -5.77 -16.16
CA GLU A 191 10.37 -7.13 -16.43
C GLU A 191 8.90 -7.12 -16.86
N ALA A 192 8.02 -6.41 -16.13
CA ALA A 192 6.61 -6.27 -16.48
C ALA A 192 6.41 -5.67 -17.90
N VAL A 193 7.17 -4.63 -18.25
CA VAL A 193 7.12 -4.05 -19.61
C VAL A 193 7.55 -5.05 -20.68
N GLU A 194 8.64 -5.80 -20.44
CA GLU A 194 9.15 -6.76 -21.43
C GLU A 194 8.29 -8.01 -21.55
N GLU A 195 7.62 -8.44 -20.47
CA GLU A 195 6.62 -9.51 -20.51
C GLU A 195 5.39 -9.07 -21.31
N GLU A 196 4.86 -7.88 -21.03
CA GLU A 196 3.66 -7.39 -21.72
C GLU A 196 3.90 -7.16 -23.22
N LYS A 197 5.10 -6.69 -23.61
CA LYS A 197 5.48 -6.59 -25.02
C LYS A 197 5.44 -7.92 -25.75
N LYS A 198 5.80 -9.03 -25.09
CA LYS A 198 5.74 -10.37 -25.70
C LYS A 198 4.29 -10.78 -25.91
N LEU A 199 3.44 -10.59 -24.90
CA LEU A 199 2.01 -10.87 -24.98
C LEU A 199 1.35 -10.08 -26.12
N LEU A 200 1.65 -8.79 -26.25
CA LEU A 200 1.11 -7.95 -27.31
C LEU A 200 1.51 -8.40 -28.73
N VAL A 201 2.69 -9.00 -28.90
CA VAL A 201 3.13 -9.56 -30.18
C VAL A 201 2.46 -10.90 -30.50
N GLU A 202 2.05 -11.63 -29.46
CA GLU A 202 1.42 -12.96 -29.56
C GLU A 202 -0.12 -12.90 -29.69
N ALA A 203 -0.74 -11.76 -29.35
CA ALA A 203 -2.18 -11.49 -29.43
C ALA A 203 -2.67 -11.19 -30.86
#